data_AF-A0A6S6SV95-F1
#
_entry.id   AF-A0A6S6SV95-F1
#
_cell.length_a   1.000
_cell.length_b   1.000
_cell.length_c   1.000
_cell.angle_alpha   90.00
_cell.angle_beta   90.00
_cell.angle_gamma   90.00
#
_symmetry.space_group_name_H-M   'P 1'
#
loop_
_entity.id
_entity.type
_entity.pdbx_description
1 polymer ?
#
loop_
_entity_poly.entity_id
_entity_poly.type
_entity_poly.pdbx_seq_one_letter_code
_entity_poly.pdbx_strand_id
1 'polypeptide(L)'
;MIKKILLLTTITISTLFSQFNYQVSEITFAVKERMLKANSWRKTCPVSLHNLRYINVNHLNFNGETVSGEIIVHQEVVDEVVNIFAELYEIGYPIRQMRLVSDFKANDWESIEADNTSAFNCRPTTGNKKKWSRHAYGKAIDINPIENPYVSRTGYISHKASLKYKKRRHRTNTYADKAVLLKNDKATKIFKKYGWKWGGDWNTIKDYQHFVKK
;
A
#
# COMPACT_ATOMS: atom_id res chain seq x y z
N MET A 1 -9.74 49.54 -49.44
CA MET A 1 -9.04 48.26 -49.18
C MET A 1 -8.96 48.05 -47.66
N ILE A 2 -9.77 47.17 -47.09
CA ILE A 2 -9.78 46.90 -45.63
C ILE A 2 -8.93 45.65 -45.37
N LYS A 3 -7.79 45.83 -44.68
CA LYS A 3 -6.94 44.73 -44.20
C LYS A 3 -7.61 44.08 -42.98
N LYS A 4 -8.02 42.82 -43.09
CA LYS A 4 -8.40 42.00 -41.93
C LYS A 4 -7.12 41.58 -41.20
N ILE A 5 -6.95 42.05 -39.97
CA ILE A 5 -5.94 41.57 -39.04
C ILE A 5 -6.51 40.33 -38.35
N LEU A 6 -5.89 39.18 -38.58
CA LEU A 6 -6.24 37.93 -37.91
C LEU A 6 -5.46 37.88 -36.59
N LEU A 7 -6.16 38.00 -35.47
CA LEU A 7 -5.57 37.85 -34.15
C LEU A 7 -5.57 36.36 -33.80
N LEU A 8 -4.40 35.72 -33.78
CA LEU A 8 -4.25 34.35 -33.28
C LEU A 8 -4.11 34.40 -31.76
N THR A 9 -5.12 33.94 -31.03
CA THR A 9 -5.05 33.70 -29.59
C THR A 9 -4.50 32.30 -29.33
N THR A 10 -3.26 32.24 -28.86
CA THR A 10 -2.66 31.00 -28.35
C THR A 10 -3.23 30.69 -26.96
N ILE A 11 -4.01 29.61 -26.86
CA ILE A 11 -4.49 29.08 -25.58
C ILE A 11 -3.41 28.15 -25.02
N THR A 12 -2.74 28.57 -23.95
CA THR A 12 -1.87 27.71 -23.16
C THR A 12 -2.71 26.88 -22.19
N ILE A 13 -2.87 25.59 -22.45
CA ILE A 13 -3.46 24.63 -21.51
C ILE A 13 -2.37 24.25 -20.50
N SER A 14 -2.42 24.84 -19.31
CA SER A 14 -1.60 24.39 -18.18
C SER A 14 -2.25 23.17 -17.55
N THR A 15 -1.73 21.98 -17.83
CA THR A 15 -2.06 20.77 -17.06
C THR A 15 -1.45 20.90 -15.67
N LEU A 16 -2.26 21.12 -14.64
CA LEU A 16 -1.84 20.95 -13.25
C LEU A 16 -1.53 19.46 -13.03
N PHE A 17 -0.26 19.08 -13.11
CA PHE A 17 0.17 17.76 -12.66
C PHE A 17 0.01 17.71 -11.15
N SER A 18 -0.86 16.83 -10.65
CA SER A 18 -1.01 16.61 -9.21
C SER A 18 0.31 16.06 -8.66
N GLN A 19 0.98 16.82 -7.80
CA GLN A 19 2.31 16.49 -7.27
C GLN A 19 2.21 15.43 -6.16
N PHE A 20 3.21 14.55 -6.07
CA PHE A 20 3.36 13.66 -4.92
C PHE A 20 3.65 14.47 -3.65
N ASN A 21 2.90 14.22 -2.59
CA ASN A 21 2.99 14.92 -1.31
C ASN A 21 2.98 13.91 -0.16
N TYR A 22 3.82 14.16 0.84
CA TYR A 22 3.88 13.34 2.03
C TYR A 22 4.28 14.16 3.26
N GLN A 23 3.94 13.64 4.45
CA GLN A 23 4.39 14.13 5.73
C GLN A 23 4.80 12.93 6.59
N VAL A 24 5.95 13.04 7.25
CA VAL A 24 6.43 12.05 8.22
C VAL A 24 6.43 12.68 9.60
N SER A 25 5.98 11.94 10.60
CA SER A 25 6.10 12.33 12.00
C SER A 25 6.37 11.12 12.90
N GLU A 26 6.81 11.39 14.12
CA GLU A 26 6.68 10.42 15.21
C GLU A 26 5.20 10.06 15.43
N ILE A 27 4.94 8.97 16.14
CA ILE A 27 3.57 8.60 16.50
C ILE A 27 2.98 9.69 17.41
N THR A 28 2.09 10.50 16.84
CA THR A 28 1.40 11.58 17.56
C THR A 28 0.49 11.01 18.65
N PHE A 29 0.07 11.84 19.60
CA PHE A 29 -0.86 11.43 20.65
C PHE A 29 -2.17 10.85 20.06
N ALA A 30 -2.75 11.51 19.06
CA ALA A 30 -3.98 11.04 18.42
C ALA A 30 -3.81 9.68 17.73
N VAL A 31 -2.69 9.45 17.03
CA VAL A 31 -2.39 8.16 16.38
C VAL A 31 -2.13 7.09 17.44
N LYS A 32 -1.38 7.40 18.50
CA LYS A 32 -1.14 6.48 19.63
C LYS A 32 -2.46 6.02 20.27
N GLU A 33 -3.40 6.92 20.52
CA GLU A 33 -4.70 6.57 21.09
C GLU A 33 -5.50 5.64 20.16
N ARG A 34 -5.51 5.89 18.84
CA ARG A 34 -6.10 4.97 17.85
C ARG A 34 -5.47 3.58 17.94
N MET A 35 -4.14 3.51 18.00
CA MET A 35 -3.41 2.24 18.04
C MET A 35 -3.67 1.44 19.32
N LEU A 36 -3.69 2.12 20.47
CA LEU A 36 -3.96 1.50 21.77
C LEU A 36 -5.40 1.01 21.88
N LYS A 37 -6.38 1.86 21.51
CA LYS A 37 -7.81 1.51 21.57
C LYS A 37 -8.15 0.34 20.67
N ALA A 38 -7.56 0.28 19.47
CA ALA A 38 -7.77 -0.80 18.53
C ALA A 38 -6.91 -2.05 18.81
N ASN A 39 -5.96 -1.97 19.75
CA ASN A 39 -4.98 -3.02 20.04
C ASN A 39 -4.06 -3.38 18.85
N SER A 40 -3.87 -2.45 17.90
CA SER A 40 -2.88 -2.62 16.82
C SER A 40 -1.45 -2.41 17.32
N TRP A 41 -1.28 -1.80 18.49
CA TRP A 41 -0.04 -1.76 19.29
C TRP A 41 -0.35 -1.97 20.78
N ARG A 42 0.58 -2.63 21.49
CA ARG A 42 0.57 -2.86 22.93
C ARG A 42 2.00 -3.03 23.45
N LYS A 43 2.20 -2.96 24.76
CA LYS A 43 3.54 -3.07 25.38
C LYS A 43 4.31 -4.35 25.03
N THR A 44 3.62 -5.44 24.71
CA THR A 44 4.25 -6.72 24.34
C THR A 44 4.66 -6.80 22.87
N CYS A 45 4.39 -5.76 22.08
CA CYS A 45 4.83 -5.69 20.69
C CYS A 45 6.36 -5.64 20.59
N PRO A 46 6.94 -6.23 19.53
CA PRO A 46 8.39 -6.33 19.41
C PRO A 46 9.06 -5.00 19.04
N VAL A 47 8.29 -3.94 18.77
CA VAL A 47 8.78 -2.62 18.40
C VAL A 47 8.06 -1.55 19.23
N SER A 48 8.84 -0.65 19.81
CA SER A 48 8.33 0.50 20.59
C SER A 48 7.73 1.56 19.67
N LEU A 49 6.82 2.39 20.20
CA LEU A 49 6.27 3.52 19.44
C LEU A 49 7.36 4.51 18.98
N HIS A 50 8.44 4.68 19.75
CA HIS A 50 9.59 5.53 19.40
C HIS A 50 10.29 5.09 18.11
N ASN A 51 10.26 3.79 17.79
CA ASN A 51 10.87 3.23 16.59
C ASN A 51 9.90 3.19 15.39
N LEU A 52 8.67 3.68 15.55
CA LEU A 52 7.69 3.79 14.48
C LEU A 52 7.56 5.24 14.00
N ARG A 53 7.22 5.40 12.72
CA ARG A 53 6.84 6.68 12.13
C ARG A 53 5.49 6.57 11.47
N TYR A 54 4.69 7.60 11.64
CA TYR A 54 3.45 7.80 10.92
C TYR A 54 3.77 8.59 9.66
N ILE A 55 3.26 8.11 8.52
CA ILE A 55 3.41 8.74 7.23
C ILE A 55 2.01 9.01 6.68
N ASN A 56 1.72 10.28 6.42
CA ASN A 56 0.60 10.67 5.56
C ASN A 56 1.16 10.84 4.15
N VAL A 57 0.57 10.17 3.16
CA VAL A 57 1.05 10.17 1.78
C VAL A 57 -0.12 10.20 0.82
N ASN A 58 -0.02 10.95 -0.27
CA ASN A 58 -1.03 10.88 -1.31
C ASN A 58 -0.80 9.69 -2.26
N HIS A 59 -1.89 9.16 -2.80
CA HIS A 59 -1.87 8.07 -3.78
C HIS A 59 -3.03 8.23 -4.77
N LEU A 60 -2.97 7.52 -5.90
CA LEU A 60 -4.09 7.46 -6.83
C LEU A 60 -5.07 6.37 -6.39
N ASN A 61 -6.34 6.70 -6.29
CA ASN A 61 -7.39 5.71 -6.04
C ASN A 61 -7.81 4.99 -7.34
N PHE A 62 -8.82 4.12 -7.25
CA PHE A 62 -9.30 3.35 -8.39
C PHE A 62 -10.16 4.16 -9.39
N ASN A 63 -10.41 5.44 -9.11
CA ASN A 63 -10.98 6.41 -10.04
C ASN A 63 -9.90 7.27 -10.72
N GLY A 64 -8.64 7.13 -10.31
CA GLY A 64 -7.54 7.98 -10.78
C GLY A 64 -7.42 9.32 -10.04
N GLU A 65 -8.10 9.45 -8.90
CA GLU A 65 -8.08 10.68 -8.11
C GLU A 65 -6.93 10.61 -7.09
N THR A 66 -6.23 11.72 -6.91
CA THR A 66 -5.24 11.87 -5.83
C THR A 66 -5.99 11.98 -4.49
N VAL A 67 -5.77 11.03 -3.60
CA VAL A 67 -6.35 10.99 -2.25
C VAL A 67 -5.25 10.82 -1.21
N SER A 68 -5.51 11.19 0.04
CA SER A 68 -4.59 10.97 1.16
C SER A 68 -4.72 9.56 1.74
N GLY A 69 -3.60 8.99 2.15
CA GLY A 69 -3.49 7.72 2.86
C GLY A 69 -2.61 7.83 4.10
N GLU A 70 -2.79 6.90 5.02
CA GLU A 70 -2.08 6.80 6.29
C GLU A 70 -1.36 5.45 6.39
N ILE A 71 -0.06 5.47 6.69
CA ILE A 71 0.72 4.25 6.90
C ILE A 71 1.70 4.42 8.05
N ILE A 72 1.92 3.36 8.83
CA ILE A 72 2.90 3.33 9.92
C ILE A 72 3.95 2.28 9.59
N VAL A 73 5.23 2.68 9.67
CA VAL A 73 6.38 1.83 9.38
C VAL A 73 7.48 2.04 10.43
N HIS A 74 8.48 1.17 10.44
CA HIS A 74 9.68 1.35 11.24
C HIS A 74 10.49 2.54 10.74
N GLN A 75 11.10 3.30 11.64
CA GLN A 75 11.87 4.51 11.29
C GLN A 75 12.99 4.23 10.25
N GLU A 76 13.59 3.03 10.30
CA GLU A 76 14.67 2.61 9.37
C GLU A 76 14.23 2.47 7.91
N VAL A 77 12.94 2.33 7.62
CA VAL A 77 12.45 2.12 6.24
C VAL A 77 11.64 3.30 5.72
N VAL A 78 11.57 4.41 6.45
CA VAL A 78 10.74 5.58 6.10
C VAL A 78 11.11 6.13 4.73
N ASP A 79 12.38 6.42 4.50
CA ASP A 79 12.83 7.02 3.23
C ASP A 79 12.57 6.09 2.05
N GLU A 80 12.80 4.79 2.21
CA GLU A 80 12.48 3.79 1.19
C GLU A 80 10.99 3.75 0.89
N VAL A 81 10.14 3.77 1.93
CA VAL A 81 8.69 3.69 1.78
C VAL A 81 8.12 4.95 1.12
N VAL A 82 8.59 6.13 1.51
CA VAL A 82 8.23 7.40 0.85
C VAL A 82 8.61 7.35 -0.63
N ASN A 83 9.84 6.94 -0.96
CA ASN A 83 10.30 6.87 -2.34
C ASN A 83 9.56 5.80 -3.16
N ILE A 84 9.22 4.66 -2.55
CA ILE A 84 8.36 3.64 -3.19
C ILE A 84 7.01 4.27 -3.55
N PHE A 85 6.32 4.92 -2.61
CA PHE A 85 5.02 5.54 -2.91
C PHE A 85 5.13 6.69 -3.91
N ALA A 86 6.23 7.45 -3.91
CA ALA A 86 6.50 8.47 -4.91
C ALA A 86 6.59 7.86 -6.32
N GLU A 87 7.39 6.80 -6.50
CA GLU A 87 7.52 6.13 -7.78
C GLU A 87 6.23 5.42 -8.20
N LEU A 88 5.48 4.81 -7.26
CA LEU A 88 4.17 4.23 -7.54
C LEU A 88 3.19 5.29 -8.06
N TYR A 89 3.18 6.46 -7.42
CA TYR A 89 2.35 7.59 -7.83
C TYR A 89 2.74 8.11 -9.22
N GLU A 90 4.04 8.27 -9.48
CA GLU A 90 4.59 8.71 -10.77
C GLU A 90 4.22 7.75 -11.92
N ILE A 91 4.28 6.44 -11.70
CA ILE A 91 3.88 5.47 -12.73
C ILE A 91 2.35 5.27 -12.85
N GLY A 92 1.56 5.97 -12.02
CA GLY A 92 0.11 5.89 -12.03
C GLY A 92 -0.45 4.59 -11.44
N TYR A 93 0.26 3.94 -10.50
CA TYR A 93 -0.20 2.72 -9.85
C TYR A 93 -1.33 3.03 -8.84
N PRO A 94 -2.53 2.43 -9.00
CA PRO A 94 -3.65 2.72 -8.13
C PRO A 94 -3.61 1.91 -6.84
N ILE A 95 -3.96 2.54 -5.73
CA ILE A 95 -4.17 1.95 -4.41
C ILE A 95 -5.60 2.24 -4.01
N ARG A 96 -6.41 1.24 -3.63
CA ARG A 96 -7.84 1.49 -3.36
C ARG A 96 -8.03 2.47 -2.21
N GLN A 97 -7.38 2.17 -1.11
CA GLN A 97 -7.30 3.01 0.08
C GLN A 97 -6.08 2.61 0.91
N MET A 98 -5.69 3.50 1.81
CA MET A 98 -4.60 3.28 2.73
C MET A 98 -4.95 3.94 4.07
N ARG A 99 -5.43 3.13 5.00
CA ARG A 99 -5.85 3.51 6.35
C ARG A 99 -5.09 2.66 7.36
N LEU A 100 -4.93 3.19 8.57
CA LEU A 100 -4.33 2.41 9.65
C LEU A 100 -5.19 1.19 9.98
N VAL A 101 -4.56 0.04 10.24
CA VAL A 101 -5.30 -1.18 10.65
C VAL A 101 -6.06 -0.98 11.97
N SER A 102 -5.70 0.05 12.74
CA SER A 102 -6.46 0.52 13.90
C SER A 102 -7.91 0.90 13.57
N ASP A 103 -8.18 1.43 12.38
CA ASP A 103 -9.52 1.79 11.93
C ASP A 103 -10.43 0.57 11.71
N PHE A 104 -9.81 -0.61 11.60
CA PHE A 104 -10.45 -1.91 11.47
C PHE A 104 -10.28 -2.72 12.77
N LYS A 105 -10.17 -2.05 13.93
CA LYS A 105 -10.03 -2.69 15.25
C LYS A 105 -8.85 -3.68 15.34
N ALA A 106 -7.78 -3.38 14.61
CA ALA A 106 -6.61 -4.24 14.41
C ALA A 106 -6.91 -5.61 13.76
N ASN A 107 -8.11 -5.80 13.21
CA ASN A 107 -8.55 -7.02 12.55
C ASN A 107 -8.04 -7.06 11.10
N ASP A 108 -7.09 -7.95 10.87
CA ASP A 108 -6.47 -8.19 9.57
C ASP A 108 -7.51 -8.57 8.50
N TRP A 109 -8.50 -9.39 8.87
CA TRP A 109 -9.56 -9.83 7.98
C TRP A 109 -10.44 -8.66 7.53
N GLU A 110 -10.87 -7.80 8.46
CA GLU A 110 -11.69 -6.63 8.14
C GLU A 110 -10.92 -5.62 7.26
N SER A 111 -9.63 -5.44 7.53
CA SER A 111 -8.74 -4.61 6.69
C SER A 111 -8.64 -5.15 5.26
N ILE A 112 -8.49 -6.48 5.11
CA ILE A 112 -8.41 -7.12 3.78
C ILE A 112 -9.75 -7.08 3.04
N GLU A 113 -10.88 -7.33 3.72
CA GLU A 113 -12.22 -7.25 3.10
C GLU A 113 -12.54 -5.83 2.61
N ALA A 114 -11.96 -4.80 3.25
CA ALA A 114 -12.02 -3.43 2.79
C ALA A 114 -11.01 -3.10 1.67
N ASP A 115 -10.16 -4.05 1.28
CA ASP A 115 -9.07 -3.87 0.32
C ASP A 115 -8.09 -2.75 0.71
N ASN A 116 -7.76 -2.72 1.99
CA ASN A 116 -6.90 -1.70 2.58
C ASN A 116 -5.42 -2.04 2.40
N THR A 117 -4.68 -1.16 1.73
CA THR A 117 -3.21 -1.20 1.75
C THR A 117 -2.72 -0.84 3.15
N SER A 118 -1.88 -1.68 3.75
CA SER A 118 -1.50 -1.51 5.16
C SER A 118 -0.09 -2.01 5.47
N ALA A 119 0.47 -1.54 6.60
CA ALA A 119 1.81 -1.91 7.04
C ALA A 119 1.84 -2.36 8.51
N PHE A 120 1.93 -1.46 9.48
CA PHE A 120 2.04 -1.88 10.88
C PHE A 120 0.74 -2.49 11.43
N ASN A 121 0.83 -3.72 11.93
CA ASN A 121 -0.17 -4.36 12.78
C ASN A 121 0.52 -5.36 13.72
N CYS A 122 0.46 -5.12 15.03
CA CYS A 122 1.11 -5.96 16.03
C CYS A 122 0.33 -7.24 16.32
N ARG A 123 0.51 -8.22 15.44
CA ARG A 123 -0.11 -9.54 15.52
C ARG A 123 0.91 -10.67 15.30
N PRO A 124 0.64 -11.87 15.82
CA PRO A 124 1.39 -13.05 15.40
C PRO A 124 1.25 -13.29 13.89
N THR A 125 2.19 -14.03 13.33
CA THR A 125 2.08 -14.51 11.96
C THR A 125 0.90 -15.47 11.86
N THR A 126 0.25 -15.49 10.70
CA THR A 126 -0.88 -16.39 10.45
C THR A 126 -0.44 -17.84 10.64
N GLY A 127 -1.19 -18.59 11.46
CA GLY A 127 -0.91 -20.00 11.77
C GLY A 127 0.15 -20.27 12.85
N ASN A 128 0.84 -19.25 13.38
CA ASN A 128 1.79 -19.45 14.49
C ASN A 128 1.73 -18.31 15.51
N LYS A 129 1.07 -18.56 16.64
CA LYS A 129 0.89 -17.61 17.74
C LYS A 129 2.19 -17.23 18.48
N LYS A 130 3.27 -18.01 18.32
CA LYS A 130 4.57 -17.78 19.00
C LYS A 130 5.52 -16.89 18.21
N LYS A 131 5.23 -16.61 16.94
CA LYS A 131 6.10 -15.83 16.05
C LYS A 131 5.39 -14.56 15.60
N TRP A 132 6.05 -13.42 15.78
CA TRP A 132 5.54 -12.14 15.27
C TRP A 132 5.51 -12.09 13.75
N SER A 133 4.44 -11.50 13.20
CA SER A 133 4.39 -11.11 11.79
C SER A 133 5.42 -10.02 11.50
N ARG A 134 5.89 -9.91 10.25
CA ARG A 134 6.76 -8.78 9.85
C ARG A 134 6.05 -7.44 9.88
N HIS A 135 4.72 -7.44 9.78
CA HIS A 135 3.87 -6.27 10.06
C HIS A 135 4.04 -5.76 11.49
N ALA A 136 4.27 -6.64 12.47
CA ALA A 136 4.48 -6.25 13.87
C ALA A 136 5.82 -5.51 14.10
N TYR A 137 6.72 -5.53 13.11
CA TYR A 137 7.98 -4.79 13.14
C TYR A 137 7.94 -3.50 12.32
N GLY A 138 6.83 -3.20 11.64
CA GLY A 138 6.75 -2.05 10.72
C GLY A 138 7.64 -2.19 9.48
N LYS A 139 7.97 -3.43 9.09
CA LYS A 139 8.88 -3.76 7.97
C LYS A 139 8.20 -4.60 6.88
N ALA A 140 6.88 -4.52 6.79
CA ALA A 140 6.08 -5.17 5.78
C ALA A 140 4.97 -4.23 5.30
N ILE A 141 4.58 -4.37 4.03
CA ILE A 141 3.47 -3.64 3.40
C ILE A 141 2.67 -4.64 2.57
N ASP A 142 1.36 -4.67 2.78
CA ASP A 142 0.41 -5.39 1.93
C ASP A 142 -0.29 -4.38 1.01
N ILE A 143 -0.26 -4.61 -0.31
CA ILE A 143 -0.79 -3.70 -1.35
C ILE A 143 -2.03 -4.30 -2.02
N ASN A 144 -3.16 -3.59 -1.97
CA ASN A 144 -4.45 -3.97 -2.57
C ASN A 144 -4.77 -5.48 -2.39
N PRO A 145 -5.00 -5.94 -1.15
CA PRO A 145 -5.20 -7.36 -0.81
C PRO A 145 -6.21 -8.12 -1.68
N ILE A 146 -7.25 -7.44 -2.18
CA ILE A 146 -8.27 -8.06 -3.01
C ILE A 146 -7.72 -8.38 -4.40
N GLU A 147 -7.04 -7.44 -5.05
CA GLU A 147 -6.34 -7.66 -6.32
C GLU A 147 -5.14 -8.60 -6.18
N ASN A 148 -4.53 -8.65 -5.00
CA ASN A 148 -3.26 -9.35 -4.73
C ASN A 148 -3.38 -10.38 -3.60
N PRO A 149 -4.19 -11.44 -3.76
CA PRO A 149 -4.50 -12.35 -2.66
C PRO A 149 -3.30 -13.14 -2.15
N TYR A 150 -3.39 -13.50 -0.88
CA TYR A 150 -2.75 -14.70 -0.37
C TYR A 150 -3.38 -15.96 -0.99
N VAL A 151 -2.53 -16.87 -1.48
CA VAL A 151 -2.87 -18.18 -2.01
C VAL A 151 -2.12 -19.23 -1.21
N SER A 152 -2.88 -20.10 -0.54
CA SER A 152 -2.31 -21.19 0.25
C SER A 152 -1.57 -22.21 -0.62
N ARG A 153 -0.86 -23.13 0.04
CA ARG A 153 -0.18 -24.26 -0.62
C ARG A 153 -1.14 -25.17 -1.41
N THR A 154 -2.41 -25.23 -1.03
CA THR A 154 -3.46 -25.99 -1.75
C THR A 154 -4.14 -25.18 -2.85
N GLY A 155 -3.70 -23.95 -3.10
CA GLY A 155 -4.33 -23.05 -4.07
C GLY A 155 -5.61 -22.37 -3.58
N TYR A 156 -5.88 -22.44 -2.27
CA TYR A 156 -7.05 -21.83 -1.64
C TYR A 156 -6.84 -20.33 -1.38
N ILE A 157 -7.90 -19.55 -1.61
CA ILE A 157 -7.97 -18.11 -1.36
C ILE A 157 -9.17 -17.90 -0.43
N SER A 158 -8.94 -17.25 0.71
CA SER A 158 -9.94 -17.06 1.76
C SER A 158 -10.96 -15.96 1.45
N HIS A 159 -10.52 -14.91 0.75
CA HIS A 159 -11.34 -13.72 0.48
C HIS A 159 -12.10 -13.89 -0.84
N LYS A 160 -13.44 -13.92 -0.76
CA LYS A 160 -14.30 -14.23 -1.92
C LYS A 160 -14.11 -13.23 -3.07
N ALA A 161 -13.95 -11.95 -2.75
CA ALA A 161 -13.72 -10.89 -3.74
C ALA A 161 -12.41 -11.08 -4.53
N SER A 162 -11.42 -11.79 -3.95
CA SER A 162 -10.14 -12.05 -4.59
C SER A 162 -10.16 -13.23 -5.58
N LEU A 163 -11.19 -14.08 -5.56
CA LEU A 163 -11.24 -15.29 -6.39
C LEU A 163 -11.12 -15.00 -7.89
N LYS A 164 -11.64 -13.84 -8.35
CA LYS A 164 -11.50 -13.39 -9.74
C LYS A 164 -10.06 -13.13 -10.18
N TYR A 165 -9.15 -12.88 -9.22
CA TYR A 165 -7.73 -12.64 -9.45
C TYR A 165 -6.84 -13.87 -9.25
N LYS A 166 -7.43 -15.07 -9.08
CA LYS A 166 -6.67 -16.34 -9.00
C LYS A 166 -5.78 -16.55 -10.22
N LYS A 167 -6.31 -16.31 -11.42
CA LYS A 167 -5.52 -16.32 -12.66
C LYS A 167 -4.80 -14.97 -12.80
N ARG A 168 -3.50 -14.96 -12.50
CA ARG A 168 -2.63 -13.78 -12.50
C ARG A 168 -2.31 -13.33 -13.93
N ARG A 169 -2.95 -12.24 -14.38
CA ARG A 169 -2.65 -11.55 -15.64
C ARG A 169 -3.42 -10.22 -15.68
N HIS A 170 -2.89 -9.25 -16.40
CA HIS A 170 -3.67 -8.12 -16.88
C HIS A 170 -4.68 -8.60 -17.94
N ARG A 171 -5.89 -8.05 -17.90
CA ARG A 171 -7.01 -8.40 -18.81
C ARG A 171 -7.59 -7.19 -19.50
N THR A 172 -7.61 -6.05 -18.80
CA THR A 172 -8.20 -4.79 -19.25
C THR A 172 -7.21 -3.66 -18.97
N ASN A 173 -7.58 -2.41 -19.27
CA ASN A 173 -6.77 -1.25 -18.90
C ASN A 173 -7.43 -0.40 -17.79
N THR A 174 -8.24 -1.04 -16.94
CA THR A 174 -8.90 -0.38 -15.80
C THR A 174 -7.93 -0.19 -14.62
N TYR A 175 -8.23 0.71 -13.69
CA TYR A 175 -7.40 0.87 -12.47
C TYR A 175 -7.33 -0.41 -11.64
N ALA A 176 -8.42 -1.14 -11.48
CA ALA A 176 -8.41 -2.43 -10.78
C ALA A 176 -7.50 -3.47 -11.46
N ASP A 177 -7.39 -3.42 -12.80
CA ASP A 177 -6.47 -4.29 -13.53
C ASP A 177 -5.01 -3.89 -13.33
N LYS A 178 -4.72 -2.58 -13.33
CA LYS A 178 -3.39 -2.02 -13.04
C LYS A 178 -2.92 -2.29 -11.61
N ALA A 179 -3.83 -2.47 -10.66
CA ALA A 179 -3.52 -2.81 -9.26
C ALA A 179 -3.04 -4.27 -9.08
N VAL A 180 -3.28 -5.15 -10.05
CA VAL A 180 -2.76 -6.53 -10.02
C VAL A 180 -1.23 -6.50 -10.11
N LEU A 181 -0.56 -7.08 -9.12
CA LEU A 181 0.89 -7.25 -9.09
C LEU A 181 1.29 -8.57 -9.76
N LEU A 182 2.14 -8.45 -10.78
CA LEU A 182 2.87 -9.52 -11.44
C LEU A 182 4.38 -9.31 -11.26
N LYS A 183 5.15 -10.38 -11.48
CA LYS A 183 6.60 -10.41 -11.24
C LYS A 183 7.38 -9.32 -11.99
N ASN A 184 6.94 -9.01 -13.21
CA ASN A 184 7.64 -8.12 -14.13
C ASN A 184 7.06 -6.70 -14.19
N ASP A 185 6.01 -6.42 -13.42
CA ASP A 185 5.35 -5.11 -13.40
C ASP A 185 6.25 -4.05 -12.77
N LYS A 186 6.05 -2.81 -13.20
CA LYS A 186 6.80 -1.65 -12.68
C LYS A 186 6.64 -1.53 -11.17
N ALA A 187 5.41 -1.66 -10.65
CA ALA A 187 5.14 -1.59 -9.21
C ALA A 187 5.95 -2.62 -8.41
N THR A 188 5.91 -3.90 -8.81
CA THR A 188 6.71 -4.96 -8.17
C THR A 188 8.22 -4.68 -8.26
N LYS A 189 8.69 -4.15 -9.39
CA LYS A 189 10.11 -3.80 -9.59
C LYS A 189 10.55 -2.61 -8.72
N ILE A 190 9.68 -1.63 -8.49
CA ILE A 190 9.94 -0.49 -7.59
C ILE A 190 10.25 -0.99 -6.18
N PHE A 191 9.40 -1.84 -5.59
CA PHE A 191 9.69 -2.42 -4.28
C PHE A 191 11.04 -3.17 -4.27
N LYS A 192 11.30 -3.98 -5.30
CA LYS A 192 12.56 -4.75 -5.42
C LYS A 192 13.79 -3.86 -5.55
N LYS A 193 13.69 -2.71 -6.23
CA LYS A 193 14.75 -1.69 -6.35
C LYS A 193 15.23 -1.22 -4.97
N TYR A 194 14.31 -1.06 -4.01
CA TYR A 194 14.61 -0.72 -2.62
C TYR A 194 14.95 -1.94 -1.74
N GLY A 195 15.17 -3.12 -2.33
CA GLY A 195 15.56 -4.34 -1.62
C GLY A 195 14.42 -5.03 -0.86
N TRP A 196 13.16 -4.66 -1.12
CA TRP A 196 12.01 -5.36 -0.56
C TRP A 196 11.78 -6.69 -1.28
N LYS A 197 11.51 -7.74 -0.50
CA LYS A 197 11.19 -9.07 -1.03
C LYS A 197 9.70 -9.20 -1.23
N TRP A 198 9.29 -9.77 -2.35
CA TRP A 198 7.88 -9.94 -2.69
C TRP A 198 7.39 -11.35 -2.39
N GLY A 199 6.24 -11.47 -1.72
CA GLY A 199 5.62 -12.76 -1.38
C GLY A 199 5.13 -13.55 -2.59
N GLY A 200 4.94 -12.90 -3.75
CA GLY A 200 4.71 -13.58 -5.02
C GLY A 200 5.89 -14.45 -5.50
N ASP A 201 7.12 -14.19 -5.01
CA ASP A 201 8.31 -14.98 -5.33
C ASP A 201 8.50 -16.19 -4.40
N TRP A 202 7.68 -16.37 -3.35
CA TRP A 202 7.81 -17.51 -2.44
C TRP A 202 7.42 -18.83 -3.10
N ASN A 203 8.04 -19.95 -2.70
CA ASN A 203 7.88 -21.24 -3.38
C ASN A 203 6.68 -22.06 -2.88
N THR A 204 6.38 -22.02 -1.58
CA THR A 204 5.39 -22.91 -0.94
C THR A 204 3.98 -22.33 -0.87
N ILE A 205 3.89 -21.01 -0.78
CA ILE A 205 2.68 -20.20 -0.75
C ILE A 205 2.91 -18.99 -1.66
N LYS A 206 1.85 -18.32 -2.08
CA LYS A 206 1.96 -17.03 -2.78
C LYS A 206 1.25 -15.98 -1.97
N ASP A 207 1.97 -14.95 -1.55
CA ASP A 207 1.38 -13.81 -0.85
C ASP A 207 1.57 -12.57 -1.71
N TYR A 208 0.67 -12.37 -2.69
CA TYR A 208 0.89 -11.41 -3.76
C TYR A 208 0.84 -9.95 -3.29
N GLN A 209 0.10 -9.67 -2.22
CA GLN A 209 0.03 -8.37 -1.57
C GLN A 209 1.35 -8.00 -0.86
N HIS A 210 2.08 -9.02 -0.39
CA HIS A 210 3.06 -8.84 0.66
C HIS A 210 4.43 -8.46 0.14
N PHE A 211 4.92 -7.32 0.60
CA PHE A 211 6.32 -6.91 0.47
C PHE A 211 6.95 -6.82 1.85
N VAL A 212 8.18 -7.32 1.98
CA VAL A 212 8.88 -7.37 3.27
C VAL A 212 10.33 -6.95 3.16
N LYS A 213 10.76 -6.09 4.08
CA LYS A 213 12.16 -5.77 4.33
C LYS A 213 12.72 -6.74 5.37
N LYS A 214 13.93 -7.24 5.16
CA LYS A 214 14.63 -8.07 6.17
C LYS A 214 15.24 -7.20 7.25
#